data_AF-A0A2H0VES2-F1
#
_entry.id   AF-A0A2H0VES2-F1
#
_cell.length_a   1.000
_cell.length_b   1.000
_cell.length_c   1.000
_cell.angle_alpha   90.00
_cell.angle_beta   90.00
_cell.angle_gamma   90.00
#
_symmetry.space_group_name_H-M   'P 1'
#
loop_
_entity.id
_entity.type
_entity.pdbx_description
1 polymer ?
#
loop_
_entity_poly.entity_id
_entity_poly.type
_entity_poly.pdbx_seq_one_letter_code
_entity_poly.pdbx_strand_id
1 'polypeptide(L)'
;MPLKIKKHLDLGFNGWDDQFPGHRISQPKRKPRTRDLSQTVKEQNKRKSGIRVLVEHAIGGIKRFRITTDVFRNKFKGFDDQAMLISSGLWNYHLSMR
;
A
#
# COMPACT_ATOMS: atom_id res chain seq x y z
N MET A 1 11.06 0.55 -11.92
CA MET A 1 9.92 1.31 -11.37
C MET A 1 10.10 2.81 -11.65
N PRO A 2 9.04 3.59 -11.89
CA PRO A 2 9.17 5.01 -12.25
C PRO A 2 9.72 5.84 -11.08
N LEU A 3 10.79 6.61 -11.33
CA LEU A 3 11.48 7.43 -10.31
C LEU A 3 10.60 8.58 -9.77
N LYS A 4 9.80 9.18 -10.66
CA LYS A 4 8.98 10.38 -10.37
C LYS A 4 7.82 10.11 -9.41
N ILE A 5 7.34 8.87 -9.32
CA ILE A 5 6.20 8.51 -8.47
C ILE A 5 6.69 8.33 -7.03
N LYS A 6 6.02 8.99 -6.08
CA LYS A 6 6.29 8.87 -4.65
C LYS A 6 5.79 7.51 -4.14
N LYS A 7 6.67 6.73 -3.50
CA LYS A 7 6.35 5.44 -2.91
C LYS A 7 6.04 5.61 -1.43
N HIS A 8 4.88 5.12 -1.02
CA HIS A 8 4.51 5.03 0.39
C HIS A 8 4.91 3.66 0.89
N LEU A 9 5.84 3.59 1.83
CA LEU A 9 6.36 2.33 2.36
C LEU A 9 6.10 2.25 3.86
N ASP A 10 5.97 1.01 4.36
CA ASP A 10 5.91 0.74 5.79
C ASP A 10 7.31 0.66 6.42
N LEU A 11 7.36 0.62 7.76
CA LEU A 11 8.59 0.49 8.55
C LEU A 11 9.34 -0.83 8.32
N GLY A 12 8.73 -1.81 7.66
CA GLY A 12 9.37 -3.07 7.28
C GLY A 12 10.38 -2.92 6.14
N PHE A 13 10.35 -1.80 5.40
CA PHE A 13 11.20 -1.55 4.23
C PHE A 13 12.36 -0.58 4.56
N ASN A 14 12.96 -0.70 5.74
CA ASN A 14 14.16 0.10 6.07
C ASN A 14 15.31 -0.31 5.13
N GLY A 15 16.09 0.67 4.66
CA GLY A 15 17.17 0.45 3.69
C GLY A 15 16.74 0.48 2.21
N TRP A 16 15.46 0.77 1.92
CA TRP A 16 15.00 0.90 0.54
C TRP A 16 15.72 2.03 -0.22
N ASP A 17 15.98 3.16 0.44
CA ASP A 17 16.64 4.31 -0.19
C ASP A 17 18.10 3.98 -0.56
N ASP A 18 18.76 3.17 0.25
CA ASP A 18 20.13 2.71 0.00
C ASP A 18 20.19 1.74 -1.19
N GLN A 19 19.20 0.86 -1.33
CA GLN A 19 19.11 -0.11 -2.42
C GLN A 19 18.62 0.51 -3.74
N PHE A 20 17.77 1.54 -3.67
CA PHE A 20 17.14 2.17 -4.83
C PHE A 20 17.29 3.69 -4.77
N PRO A 21 18.51 4.22 -4.96
CA PRO A 21 18.78 5.65 -4.86
C PRO A 21 18.00 6.44 -5.92
N GLY A 22 17.58 7.66 -5.56
CA GLY A 22 16.85 8.57 -6.45
C GLY A 22 15.33 8.31 -6.50
N HIS A 23 14.82 7.35 -5.74
CA HIS A 23 13.39 7.14 -5.60
C HIS A 23 12.77 8.08 -4.55
N ARG A 24 11.65 8.72 -4.88
CA ARG A 24 10.88 9.49 -3.87
C ARG A 24 10.19 8.54 -2.90
N ILE A 25 10.65 8.49 -1.65
CA ILE A 25 10.11 7.59 -0.61
C ILE A 25 9.37 8.38 0.47
N SER A 26 8.30 7.79 0.99
CA SER A 26 7.53 8.30 2.12
C SER A 26 7.25 7.19 3.12
N GLN A 27 8.09 7.12 4.15
CA GLN A 27 7.92 6.23 5.29
C GLN A 27 7.44 6.98 6.52
N PRO A 28 6.60 6.37 7.38
CA PRO A 28 6.33 6.91 8.70
C PRO A 28 7.63 6.94 9.52
N LYS A 29 7.78 7.94 10.39
CA LYS A 29 8.95 8.00 11.29
C LYS A 29 8.65 7.24 12.58
N ARG A 30 9.50 6.27 12.93
CA ARG A 30 9.42 5.54 14.20
C ARG A 30 9.71 6.50 15.36
N LYS A 31 9.02 6.30 16.50
CA LYS A 31 9.36 6.99 17.75
C LYS A 31 10.76 6.55 18.21
N PRO A 32 11.69 7.48 18.46
CA PRO A 32 12.98 7.13 19.08
C PRO A 32 12.79 6.62 20.51
N ARG A 33 13.69 5.77 21.01
CA ARG A 33 13.51 5.11 22.32
C ARG A 33 13.49 6.09 23.50
N THR A 34 14.32 7.13 23.45
CA THR A 34 14.59 8.03 24.58
C THR A 34 13.90 9.39 24.47
N ARG A 35 13.20 9.66 23.36
CA ARG A 35 12.64 10.99 23.09
C ARG A 35 11.25 10.90 22.50
N ASP A 36 10.46 11.95 22.70
CA ASP A 36 9.18 12.07 22.05
C ASP A 36 9.31 12.51 20.59
N LEU A 37 8.30 12.09 19.81
CA LEU A 37 8.14 12.59 18.45
C LEU A 37 7.73 14.06 18.52
N SER A 38 8.43 14.91 17.77
CA SER A 38 8.00 16.28 17.49
C SER A 38 6.57 16.29 16.96
N GLN A 39 5.81 17.32 17.34
CA GLN A 39 4.40 17.49 16.95
C GLN A 39 4.23 17.45 15.42
N THR A 40 5.12 18.10 14.67
CA THR A 40 5.13 18.08 13.21
C THR A 40 5.26 16.66 12.65
N VAL A 41 6.11 15.82 13.27
CA VAL A 41 6.29 14.43 12.84
C VAL A 41 5.06 13.59 13.17
N LYS A 42 4.43 13.82 14.33
CA LYS A 42 3.16 13.17 14.69
C LYS A 42 2.07 13.48 13.67
N GLU A 43 1.92 14.73 13.26
CA GLU A 43 0.95 15.14 12.24
C GLU A 43 1.24 14.52 10.87
N GLN A 44 2.51 14.49 10.46
CA GLN A 44 2.90 13.82 9.22
C GLN A 44 2.58 12.31 9.26
N ASN A 45 2.85 11.64 10.38
CA ASN A 45 2.49 10.24 10.57
C ASN A 45 0.97 10.04 10.58
N LYS A 46 0.20 10.95 11.20
CA LYS A 46 -1.27 10.92 11.18
C LYS A 46 -1.83 10.99 9.76
N ARG A 47 -1.31 11.89 8.92
CA ARG A 47 -1.69 12.00 7.50
C ARG A 47 -1.38 10.70 6.73
N LYS A 48 -0.20 10.11 6.93
CA LYS A 48 0.18 8.83 6.31
C LYS A 48 -0.74 7.69 6.77
N SER A 49 -1.08 7.65 8.06
CA SER A 49 -2.00 6.66 8.61
C SER A 49 -3.40 6.79 8.00
N GLY A 50 -3.90 8.01 7.79
CA GLY A 50 -5.19 8.22 7.13
C GLY A 50 -5.23 7.68 5.70
N ILE A 51 -4.17 7.89 4.92
CA ILE A 51 -4.04 7.31 3.57
C ILE A 51 -4.02 5.77 3.65
N ARG A 52 -3.30 5.19 4.60
CA ARG A 52 -3.25 3.74 4.79
C ARG A 52 -4.61 3.12 5.05
N VAL A 53 -5.45 3.75 5.88
CA VAL A 53 -6.82 3.27 6.15
C VAL A 53 -7.62 3.15 4.85
N LEU A 54 -7.56 4.15 3.97
CA LEU A 54 -8.23 4.10 2.67
C LEU A 54 -7.71 2.96 1.78
N VAL A 55 -6.38 2.78 1.74
CA VAL A 55 -5.75 1.70 0.98
C VAL A 55 -6.14 0.33 1.52
N GLU A 56 -6.12 0.14 2.84
CA GLU A 56 -6.51 -1.10 3.51
C GLU A 56 -7.99 -1.42 3.27
N HIS A 57 -8.88 -0.41 3.24
CA HIS A 57 -10.27 -0.60 2.84
C HIS A 57 -10.42 -1.03 1.37
N ALA A 58 -9.68 -0.41 0.45
CA ALA A 58 -9.70 -0.81 -0.96
C ALA A 58 -9.21 -2.27 -1.14
N ILE A 59 -8.08 -2.63 -0.52
CA ILE A 59 -7.55 -4.00 -0.54
C ILE A 59 -8.53 -4.97 0.11
N GLY A 60 -9.11 -4.62 1.26
CA GLY A 60 -10.10 -5.42 1.95
C GLY A 60 -11.36 -5.65 1.11
N GLY A 61 -11.75 -4.67 0.30
CA GLY A 61 -12.83 -4.78 -0.68
C GLY A 61 -12.53 -5.81 -1.77
N ILE A 62 -11.36 -5.68 -2.41
CA ILE A 62 -10.89 -6.62 -3.45
C ILE A 62 -10.82 -8.05 -2.91
N LYS A 63 -10.33 -8.22 -1.67
CA LYS A 63 -10.22 -9.52 -1.00
C LYS A 63 -11.54 -10.27 -0.80
N ARG A 64 -12.70 -9.61 -0.96
CA ARG A 64 -14.01 -10.27 -0.91
C ARG A 64 -14.21 -11.28 -2.04
N PHE A 65 -13.52 -11.12 -3.17
CA PHE A 65 -13.68 -11.99 -4.34
C PHE A 65 -13.03 -13.38 -4.19
N ARG A 66 -12.38 -13.68 -3.06
CA ARG A 66 -11.67 -14.94 -2.71
C ARG A 66 -10.56 -15.38 -3.67
N ILE A 67 -10.70 -15.17 -4.99
CA ILE A 67 -9.65 -15.39 -5.99
C ILE A 67 -8.37 -14.61 -5.69
N THR A 68 -8.46 -13.47 -4.99
CA THR A 68 -7.33 -12.65 -4.54
C THR A 68 -6.88 -12.92 -3.10
N THR A 69 -7.53 -13.85 -2.39
CA THR A 69 -7.31 -14.10 -0.95
C THR A 69 -6.92 -15.54 -0.68
N ASP A 70 -7.57 -16.48 -1.35
CA ASP A 70 -7.29 -17.90 -1.27
C ASP A 70 -6.03 -18.25 -2.06
N VAL A 71 -5.49 -19.45 -1.81
CA VAL A 71 -4.33 -19.96 -2.55
C VAL A 71 -4.66 -20.04 -4.04
N PHE A 72 -3.98 -19.21 -4.82
CA PHE A 72 -4.12 -19.16 -6.26
C PHE A 72 -3.43 -20.37 -6.90
N ARG A 73 -4.21 -21.30 -7.44
CA ARG A 73 -3.72 -22.57 -8.02
C ARG A 73 -3.62 -22.55 -9.55
N ASN A 74 -4.05 -21.47 -10.20
CA ASN A 74 -3.96 -21.36 -11.65
C ASN A 74 -2.48 -21.26 -12.07
N LYS A 75 -2.09 -22.04 -13.07
CA LYS A 75 -0.72 -22.11 -13.61
C LYS A 75 -0.53 -21.26 -14.88
N PHE A 76 -1.60 -20.66 -15.40
CA PHE A 76 -1.53 -19.83 -16.58
C PHE A 76 -0.76 -18.54 -16.26
N LYS A 77 0.30 -18.29 -17.01
CA LYS A 77 1.22 -17.18 -16.78
C LYS A 77 0.48 -15.84 -16.90
N GLY A 78 0.60 -14.98 -15.89
CA GLY A 78 -0.02 -13.66 -15.84
C GLY A 78 -1.50 -13.64 -15.49
N PHE A 79 -2.11 -14.80 -15.21
CA PHE A 79 -3.52 -14.85 -14.79
C PHE A 79 -3.73 -14.25 -13.40
N ASP A 80 -2.71 -14.26 -12.55
CA ASP A 80 -2.69 -13.62 -11.24
C ASP A 80 -2.84 -12.10 -11.34
N ASP A 81 -2.06 -11.46 -12.22
CA ASP A 81 -2.19 -10.02 -12.50
C ASP A 81 -3.58 -9.70 -13.07
N GLN A 82 -4.08 -10.53 -13.99
CA GLN A 82 -5.41 -10.36 -14.57
C GLN A 82 -6.52 -10.52 -13.51
N ALA A 83 -6.41 -11.50 -12.63
CA ALA A 83 -7.36 -11.71 -11.53
C ALA A 83 -7.37 -10.52 -10.57
N MET A 84 -6.21 -9.95 -10.26
CA MET A 84 -6.08 -8.74 -9.45
C MET A 84 -6.73 -7.54 -10.14
N LEU A 85 -6.45 -7.33 -11.44
CA LEU A 85 -6.98 -6.22 -12.22
C LEU A 85 -8.52 -6.27 -12.30
N ILE A 86 -9.08 -7.43 -12.65
CA ILE A 86 -10.52 -7.63 -12.75
C ILE A 86 -11.18 -7.41 -11.38
N SER A 87 -10.63 -8.00 -10.32
CA SER A 87 -11.19 -7.86 -8.96
C SER A 87 -11.15 -6.41 -8.48
N SER A 88 -10.09 -5.67 -8.81
CA SER A 88 -9.99 -4.23 -8.56
C SER A 88 -11.05 -3.43 -9.32
N GLY A 89 -11.24 -3.75 -10.60
CA GLY A 89 -12.26 -3.13 -11.45
C GLY A 89 -13.68 -3.36 -10.93
N LEU A 90 -14.00 -4.60 -10.55
CA LEU A 90 -15.31 -4.96 -9.99
C LEU A 90 -15.57 -4.24 -8.66
N TRP A 91 -14.57 -4.15 -7.78
CA TRP A 91 -14.72 -3.40 -6.52
C TRP A 91 -14.93 -1.90 -6.76
N ASN A 92 -14.18 -1.30 -7.69
CA ASN A 92 -14.34 0.11 -8.03
C ASN A 92 -15.73 0.38 -8.63
N TYR A 93 -16.22 -0.50 -9.51
CA TYR A 93 -17.56 -0.41 -10.07
C TYR A 93 -18.63 -0.50 -8.97
N HIS A 94 -18.49 -1.44 -8.04
CA HIS A 94 -19.37 -1.56 -6.87
C HIS A 94 -19.40 -0.29 -6.01
N LEU A 95 -18.24 0.34 -5.78
CA LEU A 95 -18.17 1.61 -5.05
C LEU A 95 -18.80 2.77 -5.81
N SER A 96 -18.78 2.77 -7.14
CA SER A 96 -19.38 3.84 -7.96
C SER A 96 -20.90 3.77 -8.05
N MET A 97 -21.50 2.60 -7.77
CA MET A 97 -22.95 2.40 -7.77
C MET A 97 -23.62 2.68 -6.41
N ARG A 98 -22.84 3.11 -5.43
CA ARG A 98 -23.32 3.50 -4.09
C ARG A 98 -23.41 5.00 -3.98
#